data_AF-A0A9D9IYC2-F1
#
_entry.id   AF-A0A9D9IYC2-F1
#
_cell.length_a   1.000
_cell.length_b   1.000
_cell.length_c   1.000
_cell.angle_alpha   90.00
_cell.angle_beta   90.00
_cell.angle_gamma   90.00
#
_symmetry.space_group_name_H-M   'P 1'
#
loop_
_entity.id
_entity.type
_entity.pdbx_description
1 polymer ?
#
loop_
_entity_poly.entity_id
_entity_poly.type
_entity_poly.pdbx_seq_one_letter_code
_entity_poly.pdbx_strand_id
1 'polypeptide(L)'
;MTAYLLKSALLLAVFYAFFLLFMRKTTFFRFNRMALLAGTAVCLLLPLFRISRLLPEMSGLLPTIMLPEASPGGSQAVRTFDWRILATALYAAGCIAVLAVTLRSMLRILRIIRTDKGERRDGYVLHVLDSDIASFSFMNHIVISRGDFEQHPEILLHESMHVRFRHSADLLLMSLVCALQWFNPLVWLMRSELRMLHEYEADEAVLDKGIDASQYQLLLVRKAVGDRRFLIANSFNHSKLKNRINMMQKIKTVKWARLAYLACLPLLFGSLCFCSGGGNESAAPAAGEEVSDAGWPNEIEGVAAVAYGGAAEEPEPGLTTDEKAYDNLADLETAPKFNGGDPSDFAKWVAEHLIYPQAARDAKVGGRVVVSFKINSDGRVSDVTLLESVNELLDAEALRVVSESPDWIPGTIGGKPVAVMFAIPIVFRVA
;
A
#
# COMPACT_ATOMS: atom_id res chain seq x y z
N MET A 1 -3.43 -0.66 -12.16
CA MET A 1 -1.95 -0.61 -12.21
C MET A 1 -1.37 0.25 -11.08
N THR A 2 -1.83 1.50 -10.91
CA THR A 2 -1.36 2.43 -9.87
C THR A 2 -1.48 1.88 -8.45
N ALA A 3 -2.65 1.33 -8.07
CA ALA A 3 -2.86 0.73 -6.75
C ALA A 3 -1.89 -0.44 -6.47
N TYR A 4 -1.56 -1.24 -7.49
CA TYR A 4 -0.58 -2.33 -7.37
C TYR A 4 0.84 -1.78 -7.11
N LEU A 5 1.26 -0.75 -7.86
CA LEU A 5 2.59 -0.16 -7.71
C LEU A 5 2.76 0.48 -6.33
N LEU A 6 1.73 1.16 -5.82
CA LEU A 6 1.76 1.77 -4.49
C LEU A 6 1.79 0.73 -3.38
N LYS A 7 0.92 -0.29 -3.44
CA LYS A 7 0.90 -1.40 -2.46
C LYS A 7 2.24 -2.13 -2.43
N SER A 8 2.77 -2.52 -3.60
CA SER A 8 4.07 -3.21 -3.67
C SER A 8 5.23 -2.32 -3.20
N ALA A 9 5.22 -1.02 -3.51
CA ALA A 9 6.24 -0.08 -3.02
C ALA A 9 6.22 0.06 -1.48
N LEU A 10 5.03 0.15 -0.88
CA LEU A 10 4.85 0.21 0.58
C LEU A 10 5.34 -1.08 1.24
N LEU A 11 4.95 -2.24 0.71
CA LEU A 11 5.40 -3.54 1.22
C LEU A 11 6.93 -3.68 1.17
N LEU A 12 7.55 -3.27 0.05
CA LEU A 12 9.00 -3.26 -0.09
C LEU A 12 9.67 -2.33 0.92
N ALA A 13 9.07 -1.16 1.21
CA ALA A 13 9.60 -0.22 2.18
C ALA A 13 9.61 -0.80 3.60
N VAL A 14 8.47 -1.37 4.02
CA VAL A 14 8.33 -2.02 5.34
C VAL A 14 9.29 -3.20 5.47
N PHE A 15 9.34 -4.07 4.46
CA PHE A 15 10.25 -5.20 4.42
C PHE A 15 11.73 -4.76 4.49
N TYR A 16 12.11 -3.74 3.73
CA TYR A 16 13.49 -3.26 3.73
C TYR A 16 13.88 -2.62 5.07
N ALA A 17 12.99 -1.87 5.70
CA ALA A 17 13.22 -1.32 7.05
C ALA A 17 13.47 -2.45 8.07
N PHE A 18 12.67 -3.53 8.01
CA PHE A 18 12.90 -4.72 8.83
C PHE A 18 14.27 -5.36 8.53
N PHE A 19 14.61 -5.53 7.25
CA PHE A 19 15.89 -6.08 6.83
C PHE A 19 17.08 -5.26 7.39
N LEU A 20 16.99 -3.93 7.35
CA LEU A 20 18.00 -3.03 7.89
C LEU A 20 18.20 -3.19 9.39
N LEU A 21 17.10 -3.37 10.15
CA LEU A 21 17.13 -3.43 11.60
C LEU A 21 17.67 -4.76 12.11
N PHE A 22 17.20 -5.88 11.55
CA PHE A 22 17.48 -7.21 12.10
C PHE A 22 18.53 -7.99 11.33
N MET A 23 18.56 -7.86 10.00
CA MET A 23 19.29 -8.80 9.15
C MET A 23 20.65 -8.27 8.70
N ARG A 24 20.71 -7.00 8.30
CA ARG A 24 21.89 -6.36 7.70
C ARG A 24 23.18 -6.55 8.49
N LYS A 25 23.10 -6.54 9.82
CA LYS A 25 24.26 -6.60 10.71
C LYS A 25 24.74 -8.02 11.00
N THR A 26 24.01 -9.06 10.57
CA THR A 26 24.38 -10.45 10.87
C THR A 26 25.40 -10.98 9.86
N THR A 27 26.20 -11.96 10.28
CA THR A 27 27.22 -12.62 9.44
C THR A 27 26.67 -13.84 8.68
N PHE A 28 25.35 -14.03 8.67
CA PHE A 28 24.71 -15.11 7.90
C PHE A 28 24.45 -14.68 6.46
N PHE A 29 25.51 -14.41 5.69
CA PHE A 29 25.39 -13.74 4.39
C PHE A 29 24.48 -14.48 3.41
N ARG A 30 24.67 -15.80 3.25
CA ARG A 30 23.83 -16.66 2.39
C ARG A 30 22.37 -16.59 2.75
N PHE A 31 22.05 -16.64 4.04
CA PHE A 31 20.67 -16.55 4.50
C PHE A 31 20.10 -15.15 4.25
N ASN A 32 20.84 -14.09 4.58
CA ASN A 32 20.42 -12.71 4.36
C ASN A 32 20.16 -12.43 2.88
N ARG A 33 21.02 -12.95 1.99
CA ARG A 33 20.87 -12.86 0.55
C ARG A 33 19.58 -13.54 0.09
N MET A 34 19.32 -14.77 0.54
CA MET A 34 18.09 -15.49 0.15
C MET A 34 16.85 -14.81 0.68
N ALA A 35 16.88 -14.34 1.92
CA ALA A 35 15.76 -13.64 2.52
C ALA A 35 15.49 -12.26 1.87
N LEU A 36 16.53 -11.51 1.47
CA LEU A 36 16.37 -10.27 0.72
C LEU A 36 15.70 -10.52 -0.63
N LEU A 37 16.13 -11.55 -1.36
CA LEU A 37 15.55 -11.94 -2.65
C LEU A 37 14.11 -12.47 -2.51
N ALA A 38 13.89 -13.41 -1.59
CA ALA A 38 12.58 -14.00 -1.35
C ALA A 38 11.58 -12.97 -0.84
N GLY A 39 11.97 -12.13 0.12
CA GLY A 39 11.11 -11.06 0.63
C GLY A 39 10.77 -10.04 -0.45
N THR A 40 11.73 -9.66 -1.31
CA THR A 40 11.46 -8.81 -2.49
C THR A 40 10.42 -9.46 -3.41
N ALA A 41 10.58 -10.75 -3.74
CA ALA A 41 9.62 -11.47 -4.56
C ALA A 41 8.23 -11.54 -3.91
N VAL A 42 8.15 -11.83 -2.60
CA VAL A 42 6.88 -11.86 -1.86
C VAL A 42 6.20 -10.49 -1.88
N CYS A 43 6.91 -9.40 -1.61
CA CYS A 43 6.33 -8.05 -1.63
C CYS A 43 5.78 -7.64 -3.02
N LEU A 44 6.35 -8.17 -4.10
CA LEU A 44 5.86 -7.94 -5.46
C LEU A 44 4.68 -8.86 -5.81
N LEU A 45 4.71 -10.12 -5.39
CA LEU A 45 3.69 -11.10 -5.73
C LEU A 45 2.43 -10.98 -4.86
N LEU A 46 2.57 -10.59 -3.58
CA LEU A 46 1.48 -10.57 -2.61
C LEU A 46 0.30 -9.67 -3.06
N PRO A 47 0.52 -8.44 -3.60
CA PRO A 47 -0.57 -7.62 -4.12
C PRO A 47 -1.30 -8.21 -5.35
N LEU A 48 -0.78 -9.25 -6.00
CA LEU A 48 -1.45 -9.96 -7.11
C LEU A 48 -2.48 -10.97 -6.59
N PHE A 49 -2.32 -11.47 -5.37
CA PHE A 49 -3.21 -12.45 -4.77
C PHE A 49 -4.37 -11.73 -4.06
N ARG A 50 -5.58 -11.78 -4.63
CA ARG A 50 -6.80 -11.34 -3.94
C ARG A 50 -7.27 -12.44 -2.97
N ILE A 51 -7.09 -12.23 -1.68
CA ILE A 51 -7.54 -13.15 -0.61
C ILE A 51 -9.08 -13.16 -0.48
N SER A 52 -9.79 -12.20 -1.09
CA SER A 52 -11.27 -12.17 -1.19
C SER A 52 -11.90 -13.44 -1.78
N ARG A 53 -11.11 -14.36 -2.36
CA ARG A 53 -11.59 -15.68 -2.84
C ARG A 53 -11.60 -16.78 -1.77
N LEU A 54 -10.94 -16.57 -0.62
CA LEU A 54 -10.80 -17.59 0.44
C LEU A 54 -11.84 -17.43 1.56
N LEU A 55 -12.50 -16.28 1.65
CA LEU A 55 -13.67 -16.06 2.47
C LEU A 55 -14.82 -15.74 1.52
N PRO A 56 -15.94 -16.48 1.53
CA PRO A 56 -17.08 -16.11 0.71
C PRO A 56 -17.49 -14.69 1.08
N GLU A 57 -17.44 -13.79 0.11
CA GLU A 57 -18.04 -12.46 0.21
C GLU A 57 -19.51 -12.66 0.60
N MET A 58 -19.89 -12.27 1.82
CA MET A 58 -21.31 -12.12 2.21
C MET A 58 -21.95 -10.89 1.54
N SER A 59 -21.58 -10.59 0.30
CA SER A 59 -22.06 -9.47 -0.51
C SER A 59 -23.40 -9.78 -1.20
N GLY A 60 -24.10 -10.85 -0.80
CA GLY A 60 -25.32 -11.34 -1.43
C GLY A 60 -26.63 -10.83 -0.83
N LEU A 61 -26.62 -9.91 0.15
CA LEU A 61 -27.83 -9.44 0.84
C LEU A 61 -28.33 -8.05 0.41
N LEU A 62 -27.64 -7.38 -0.53
CA LEU A 62 -28.14 -6.13 -1.10
C LEU A 62 -28.72 -6.39 -2.50
N PRO A 63 -29.99 -6.04 -2.76
CA PRO A 63 -30.56 -6.13 -4.09
C PRO A 63 -29.79 -5.20 -5.03
N THR A 64 -29.17 -5.77 -6.06
CA THR A 64 -28.54 -5.00 -7.14
C THR A 64 -29.64 -4.58 -8.11
N ILE A 65 -30.03 -3.31 -8.05
CA ILE A 65 -30.96 -2.71 -9.02
C ILE A 65 -30.20 -2.48 -10.33
N MET A 66 -30.60 -3.20 -11.39
CA MET A 66 -30.13 -2.97 -12.75
C MET A 66 -30.94 -1.82 -13.34
N LEU A 67 -30.32 -0.65 -13.50
CA LEU A 67 -30.92 0.46 -14.25
C LEU A 67 -30.79 0.21 -15.75
N PRO A 68 -31.78 0.60 -16.58
CA PRO A 68 -31.65 0.55 -18.03
C PRO A 68 -30.53 1.50 -18.47
N GLU A 69 -29.56 1.00 -19.23
CA GLU A 69 -28.62 1.89 -19.93
C GLU A 69 -29.40 2.74 -20.92
N ALA A 70 -29.61 4.01 -20.56
CA ALA A 70 -29.99 5.02 -21.52
C ALA A 70 -28.85 5.11 -22.55
N SER A 71 -29.13 4.70 -23.79
CA SER A 71 -28.19 4.82 -24.90
C SER A 71 -27.83 6.29 -25.06
N PRO A 72 -26.57 6.70 -24.85
CA PRO A 72 -26.21 8.09 -25.01
C PRO A 72 -26.30 8.42 -26.50
N GLY A 73 -27.28 9.27 -26.85
CA GLY A 73 -27.28 9.97 -28.13
C GLY A 73 -25.90 10.61 -28.32
N GLY A 74 -25.30 10.38 -29.49
CA GLY A 74 -23.88 10.60 -29.77
C GLY A 74 -23.36 11.94 -29.27
N SER A 75 -22.73 11.93 -28.09
CA SER A 75 -21.92 13.04 -27.63
C SER A 75 -20.66 13.05 -28.48
N GLN A 76 -20.41 14.14 -29.20
CA GLN A 76 -19.09 14.34 -29.76
C GLN A 76 -18.08 14.36 -28.61
N ALA A 77 -17.12 13.45 -28.66
CA ALA A 77 -16.10 13.30 -27.64
C ALA A 77 -15.26 14.59 -27.57
N VAL A 78 -15.57 15.46 -26.62
CA VAL A 78 -14.62 16.49 -26.18
C VAL A 78 -13.40 15.73 -25.69
N ARG A 79 -12.28 15.84 -26.42
CA ARG A 79 -11.01 15.23 -26.03
C ARG A 79 -10.45 15.96 -24.81
N THR A 80 -10.96 15.66 -23.63
CA THR A 80 -10.32 16.04 -22.37
C THR A 80 -9.00 15.29 -22.28
N PHE A 81 -7.93 15.99 -21.90
CA PHE A 81 -6.62 15.38 -21.73
C PHE A 81 -6.66 14.37 -20.57
N ASP A 82 -6.54 13.08 -20.88
CA ASP A 82 -6.51 12.03 -19.86
C ASP A 82 -5.10 11.93 -19.25
N TRP A 83 -4.93 12.52 -18.08
CA TRP A 83 -3.69 12.48 -17.31
C TRP A 83 -3.23 11.04 -17.02
N ARG A 84 -4.14 10.05 -17.01
CA ARG A 84 -3.80 8.64 -16.76
C ARG A 84 -2.98 8.06 -17.90
N ILE A 85 -3.25 8.48 -19.14
CA ILE A 85 -2.47 8.09 -20.32
C ILE A 85 -1.06 8.68 -20.20
N LEU A 86 -0.95 9.97 -19.85
CA LEU A 86 0.35 10.61 -19.63
C LEU A 86 1.14 9.93 -18.50
N ALA A 87 0.51 9.67 -17.36
CA ALA A 87 1.15 9.00 -16.23
C ALA A 87 1.61 7.58 -16.58
N THR A 88 0.80 6.82 -17.34
CA THR A 88 1.15 5.48 -17.82
C THR A 88 2.30 5.53 -18.82
N ALA A 89 2.28 6.48 -19.75
CA ALA A 89 3.36 6.70 -20.72
C ALA A 89 4.67 7.09 -20.04
N LEU A 90 4.64 7.99 -19.05
CA LEU A 90 5.80 8.38 -18.27
C LEU A 90 6.38 7.21 -17.47
N TYR A 91 5.52 6.43 -16.82
CA TYR A 91 5.94 5.23 -16.10
C TYR A 91 6.60 4.21 -17.03
N ALA A 92 5.99 3.95 -18.20
CA ALA A 92 6.53 3.04 -19.21
C ALA A 92 7.87 3.54 -19.76
N ALA A 93 8.01 4.84 -20.04
CA ALA A 93 9.25 5.45 -20.49
C ALA A 93 10.38 5.26 -19.46
N GLY A 94 10.09 5.44 -18.17
CA GLY A 94 11.05 5.19 -17.10
C GLY A 94 11.49 3.71 -17.03
N CYS A 95 10.54 2.77 -17.14
CA CYS A 95 10.85 1.34 -17.20
C CYS A 95 11.78 1.01 -18.39
N ILE A 96 11.44 1.52 -19.58
CA ILE A 96 12.23 1.31 -20.80
C ILE A 96 13.63 1.90 -20.65
N ALA A 97 13.76 3.10 -20.09
CA ALA A 97 15.06 3.74 -19.89
C ALA A 97 15.99 2.90 -18.99
N VAL A 98 15.49 2.42 -17.84
CA VAL A 98 16.27 1.58 -16.91
C VAL A 98 16.64 0.23 -17.54
N LEU A 99 15.71 -0.38 -18.28
CA LEU A 99 15.99 -1.63 -19.02
C LEU A 99 17.01 -1.41 -20.14
N ALA A 100 16.93 -0.31 -20.88
CA ALA A 100 17.88 0.02 -21.94
C ALA A 100 19.31 0.23 -21.41
N VAL A 101 19.45 0.91 -20.25
CA VAL A 101 20.76 1.05 -19.57
C VAL A 101 21.31 -0.32 -19.15
N THR A 102 20.46 -1.19 -18.60
CA THR A 102 20.84 -2.57 -18.21
C THR A 102 21.20 -3.41 -19.42
N LEU A 103 20.46 -3.30 -20.53
CA LEU A 103 20.73 -4.01 -21.77
C LEU A 103 22.06 -3.53 -22.39
N ARG A 104 22.33 -2.23 -22.38
CA ARG A 104 23.61 -1.67 -22.87
C ARG A 104 24.80 -2.25 -22.09
N SER A 105 24.70 -2.37 -20.76
CA SER A 105 25.78 -2.97 -19.96
C SER A 105 25.97 -4.45 -20.28
N MET A 106 24.86 -5.19 -20.44
CA MET A 106 24.89 -6.60 -20.80
C MET A 106 25.49 -6.83 -22.19
N LEU A 107 25.12 -6.03 -23.18
CA LEU A 107 25.70 -6.09 -24.53
C LEU A 107 27.20 -5.79 -24.51
N ARG A 108 27.67 -4.87 -23.66
CA ARG A 108 29.11 -4.59 -23.50
C ARG A 108 29.85 -5.80 -22.95
N ILE A 109 29.32 -6.45 -21.91
CA ILE A 109 29.90 -7.68 -21.33
C ILE A 109 29.91 -8.81 -22.38
N LEU A 110 28.80 -9.02 -23.07
CA LEU A 110 28.70 -10.04 -24.11
C LEU A 110 29.65 -9.80 -25.28
N ARG A 111 29.92 -8.55 -25.64
CA ARG A 111 30.94 -8.22 -26.65
C ARG A 111 32.33 -8.66 -26.18
N ILE A 112 32.71 -8.36 -24.94
CA ILE A 112 34.02 -8.79 -24.39
C ILE A 112 34.14 -10.32 -24.42
N ILE A 113 33.12 -11.02 -23.93
CA ILE A 113 33.09 -12.50 -23.88
C ILE A 113 33.10 -13.13 -25.29
N ARG A 114 32.52 -12.48 -26.30
CA ARG A 114 32.51 -13.01 -27.67
C ARG A 114 33.81 -12.76 -28.43
N THR A 115 34.60 -11.76 -28.03
CA THR A 115 35.87 -11.45 -28.70
C THR A 115 36.95 -12.47 -28.36
N ASP A 116 36.95 -12.99 -27.13
CA ASP A 116 37.91 -13.99 -26.67
C ASP A 116 37.23 -15.36 -26.53
N LYS A 117 37.86 -16.43 -27.05
CA LYS A 117 37.27 -17.79 -26.98
C LYS A 117 37.24 -18.33 -25.55
N GLY A 118 38.16 -17.87 -24.69
CA GLY A 118 38.32 -18.31 -23.32
C GLY A 118 38.81 -19.74 -23.16
N GLU A 119 39.36 -20.03 -21.99
CA GLU A 119 39.75 -21.37 -21.55
C GLU A 119 38.65 -21.97 -20.68
N ARG A 120 38.15 -23.16 -21.05
CA ARG A 120 37.15 -23.85 -20.24
C ARG A 120 37.83 -24.53 -19.05
N ARG A 121 37.40 -24.18 -17.84
CA ARG A 121 37.80 -24.81 -16.57
C ARG A 121 36.59 -25.42 -15.88
N ASP A 122 36.82 -26.11 -14.77
CA ASP A 122 35.73 -26.76 -14.04
C ASP A 122 34.76 -25.71 -13.47
N GLY A 123 33.54 -25.70 -14.00
CA GLY A 123 32.46 -24.80 -13.59
C GLY A 123 32.42 -23.39 -14.22
N TYR A 124 33.44 -22.96 -14.98
CA TYR A 124 33.46 -21.62 -15.63
C TYR A 124 34.38 -21.55 -16.87
N VAL A 125 34.21 -20.49 -17.67
CA VAL A 125 35.08 -20.14 -18.80
C VAL A 125 35.93 -18.93 -18.39
N LEU A 126 37.26 -19.07 -18.48
CA LEU A 126 38.22 -18.06 -18.11
C LEU A 126 38.70 -17.28 -19.33
N HIS A 127 38.57 -15.96 -19.29
CA HIS A 127 39.08 -15.04 -20.29
C HIS A 127 40.21 -14.23 -19.67
N VAL A 128 41.45 -14.45 -20.12
CA VAL A 128 42.63 -13.70 -19.67
C VAL A 128 43.00 -12.68 -20.75
N LEU A 129 42.87 -11.39 -20.44
CA LEU A 129 43.15 -10.31 -21.39
C LEU A 129 44.44 -9.58 -21.03
N ASP A 130 45.19 -9.16 -22.06
CA ASP A 130 46.42 -8.38 -21.90
C ASP A 130 46.14 -6.91 -21.54
N SER A 131 44.89 -6.45 -21.70
CA SER A 131 44.45 -5.11 -21.33
C SER A 131 44.26 -4.97 -19.81
N ASP A 132 44.59 -3.80 -19.26
CA ASP A 132 44.31 -3.43 -17.87
C ASP A 132 42.81 -3.16 -17.65
N ILE A 133 42.03 -4.24 -17.62
CA ILE A 133 40.60 -4.24 -17.32
C ILE A 133 40.36 -4.68 -15.88
N ALA A 134 39.41 -4.05 -15.21
CA ALA A 134 38.97 -4.52 -13.90
C ALA A 134 38.41 -5.95 -14.02
N SER A 135 38.91 -6.85 -13.18
CA SER A 135 38.45 -8.24 -13.10
C SER A 135 36.97 -8.30 -12.73
N PHE A 136 36.21 -9.15 -13.43
CA PHE A 136 34.79 -9.34 -13.15
C PHE A 136 34.31 -10.73 -13.56
N SER A 137 33.19 -11.13 -12.98
CA SER A 137 32.49 -12.38 -13.27
C SER A 137 31.06 -12.12 -13.75
N PHE A 138 30.65 -12.84 -14.78
CA PHE A 138 29.29 -12.77 -15.32
C PHE A 138 28.80 -14.15 -15.73
N MET A 139 27.73 -14.62 -15.09
CA MET A 139 27.15 -15.96 -15.31
C MET A 139 28.20 -17.05 -15.04
N ASN A 140 28.64 -17.77 -16.07
CA ASN A 140 29.68 -18.80 -16.01
C ASN A 140 31.01 -18.32 -16.63
N HIS A 141 31.19 -17.02 -16.86
CA HIS A 141 32.39 -16.43 -17.44
C HIS A 141 33.14 -15.60 -16.39
N ILE A 142 34.46 -15.74 -16.36
CA ILE A 142 35.36 -14.90 -15.56
C ILE A 142 36.28 -14.18 -16.52
N VAL A 143 36.35 -12.86 -16.38
CA VAL A 143 37.22 -11.99 -17.16
C VAL A 143 38.24 -11.38 -16.21
N ILE A 144 39.52 -11.63 -16.45
CA ILE A 144 40.64 -11.18 -15.61
C ILE A 144 41.77 -10.61 -16.47
N SER A 145 42.47 -9.59 -15.98
CA SER A 145 43.68 -9.08 -16.64
C SER A 145 44.84 -10.06 -16.45
N ARG A 146 45.78 -10.12 -17.40
CA ARG A 146 46.96 -10.99 -17.29
C ARG A 146 47.77 -10.72 -16.02
N GLY A 147 47.94 -9.43 -15.67
CA GLY A 147 48.63 -9.02 -14.45
C GLY A 147 47.98 -9.56 -13.18
N ASP A 148 46.65 -9.44 -13.06
CA ASP A 148 45.92 -9.97 -11.90
C ASP A 148 45.95 -11.51 -11.86
N PHE A 149 45.88 -12.16 -13.02
CA PHE A 149 45.88 -13.62 -13.12
C PHE A 149 47.22 -14.24 -12.67
N GLU A 150 48.34 -13.62 -13.04
CA GLU A 150 49.68 -14.14 -12.72
C GLU A 150 50.14 -13.77 -11.31
N GLN A 151 49.76 -12.58 -10.80
CA GLN A 151 50.28 -12.05 -9.53
C GLN A 151 49.38 -12.32 -8.33
N HIS A 152 48.06 -12.49 -8.55
CA HIS A 152 47.07 -12.47 -7.48
C HIS A 152 46.03 -13.60 -7.64
N PRO A 153 46.39 -14.86 -7.31
CA PRO A 153 45.47 -16.00 -7.39
C PRO A 153 44.21 -15.83 -6.54
N GLU A 154 44.25 -14.99 -5.49
CA GLU A 154 43.12 -14.66 -4.63
C GLU A 154 42.00 -13.94 -5.39
N ILE A 155 42.33 -13.14 -6.41
CA ILE A 155 41.34 -12.43 -7.25
C ILE A 155 40.57 -13.45 -8.08
N LEU A 156 41.26 -14.38 -8.75
CA LEU A 156 40.60 -15.45 -9.50
C LEU A 156 39.71 -16.31 -8.59
N LEU A 157 40.20 -16.60 -7.37
CA LEU A 157 39.44 -17.33 -6.37
C LEU A 157 38.15 -16.59 -6.00
N HIS A 158 38.23 -15.30 -5.73
CA HIS A 158 37.09 -14.43 -5.43
C HIS A 158 36.08 -14.41 -6.59
N GLU A 159 36.52 -14.13 -7.81
CA GLU A 159 35.64 -14.13 -8.99
C GLU A 159 34.98 -15.48 -9.25
N SER A 160 35.69 -16.59 -8.97
CA SER A 160 35.11 -17.92 -9.08
C SER A 160 33.98 -18.18 -8.07
N MET A 161 34.00 -17.53 -6.90
CA MET A 161 32.93 -17.64 -5.92
C MET A 161 31.66 -16.93 -6.39
N HIS A 162 31.78 -15.78 -7.07
CA HIS A 162 30.63 -15.11 -7.68
C HIS A 162 29.92 -15.98 -8.73
N VAL A 163 30.70 -16.70 -9.56
CA VAL A 163 30.16 -17.68 -10.51
C VAL A 163 29.48 -18.83 -9.78
N ARG A 164 30.18 -19.45 -8.82
CA ARG A 164 29.66 -20.59 -8.05
C ARG A 164 28.34 -20.27 -7.34
N PHE A 165 28.23 -19.07 -6.78
CA PHE A 165 27.04 -18.61 -6.06
C PHE A 165 26.00 -17.95 -6.96
N ARG A 166 26.25 -17.84 -8.28
CA ARG A 166 25.34 -17.26 -9.28
C ARG A 166 24.92 -15.82 -8.99
N HIS A 167 25.84 -15.00 -8.45
CA HIS A 167 25.56 -13.61 -8.08
C HIS A 167 25.04 -12.76 -9.25
N SER A 168 25.48 -13.04 -10.48
CA SER A 168 24.99 -12.34 -11.67
C SER A 168 23.48 -12.52 -11.89
N ALA A 169 22.90 -13.68 -11.54
CA ALA A 169 21.46 -13.93 -11.71
C ALA A 169 20.63 -13.04 -10.77
N ASP A 170 21.07 -12.90 -9.52
CA ASP A 170 20.40 -12.04 -8.56
C ASP A 170 20.46 -10.56 -8.97
N LEU A 171 21.58 -10.12 -9.56
CA LEU A 171 21.72 -8.75 -10.05
C LEU A 171 20.82 -8.49 -11.26
N LEU A 172 20.58 -9.48 -12.12
CA LEU A 172 19.60 -9.38 -13.20
C LEU A 172 18.18 -9.30 -12.66
N LEU A 173 17.82 -10.17 -11.69
CA LEU A 173 16.53 -10.12 -11.00
C LEU A 173 16.30 -8.75 -10.37
N MET A 174 17.25 -8.25 -9.58
CA MET A 174 17.13 -6.91 -8.98
C MET A 174 17.15 -5.79 -10.00
N SER A 175 17.76 -5.97 -11.18
CA SER A 175 17.66 -4.99 -12.26
C SER A 175 16.24 -4.92 -12.83
N LEU A 176 15.55 -6.05 -12.95
CA LEU A 176 14.14 -6.09 -13.32
C LEU A 176 13.26 -5.42 -12.26
N VAL A 177 13.49 -5.71 -10.97
CA VAL A 177 12.75 -5.06 -9.88
C VAL A 177 13.00 -3.54 -9.88
N CYS A 178 14.25 -3.10 -10.05
CA CYS A 178 14.57 -1.68 -10.22
C CYS A 178 13.88 -1.06 -11.45
N ALA A 179 13.69 -1.79 -12.54
CA ALA A 179 12.98 -1.26 -13.70
C ALA A 179 11.48 -1.08 -13.40
N LEU A 180 10.84 -2.06 -12.76
CA LEU A 180 9.42 -1.99 -12.37
C LEU A 180 9.16 -0.92 -11.30
N GLN A 181 10.13 -0.70 -10.41
CA GLN A 181 10.03 0.23 -9.29
C GLN A 181 11.07 1.35 -9.44
N TRP A 182 11.28 1.86 -10.66
CA TRP A 182 12.37 2.79 -10.97
C TRP A 182 12.30 4.09 -10.17
N PHE A 183 11.08 4.54 -9.86
CA PHE A 183 10.82 5.72 -9.05
C PHE A 183 11.06 5.50 -7.54
N ASN A 184 11.19 4.25 -7.09
CA ASN A 184 11.34 3.90 -5.68
C ASN A 184 12.82 3.80 -5.28
N PRO A 185 13.39 4.79 -4.56
CA PRO A 185 14.80 4.80 -4.18
C PRO A 185 15.21 3.62 -3.28
N LEU A 186 14.27 3.03 -2.54
CA LEU A 186 14.54 1.91 -1.63
C LEU A 186 14.96 0.66 -2.38
N VAL A 187 14.40 0.40 -3.57
CA VAL A 187 14.79 -0.76 -4.39
C VAL A 187 16.23 -0.62 -4.89
N TRP A 188 16.66 0.61 -5.19
CA TRP A 188 18.05 0.88 -5.57
C TRP A 188 19.02 0.66 -4.40
N LEU A 189 18.61 1.04 -3.19
CA LEU A 189 19.34 0.77 -1.95
C LEU A 189 19.41 -0.74 -1.68
N MET A 190 18.30 -1.46 -1.79
CA MET A 190 18.25 -2.93 -1.66
C MET A 190 19.19 -3.62 -2.66
N ARG A 191 19.23 -3.16 -3.92
CA ARG A 191 20.20 -3.65 -4.91
C ARG A 191 21.65 -3.39 -4.50
N SER A 192 21.92 -2.25 -3.86
CA SER A 192 23.26 -1.96 -3.32
C SER A 192 23.61 -2.87 -2.14
N GLU A 193 22.68 -3.13 -1.24
CA GLU A 193 22.88 -4.07 -0.11
C GLU A 193 23.08 -5.51 -0.59
N LEU A 194 22.34 -5.94 -1.62
CA LEU A 194 22.54 -7.25 -2.22
C LEU A 194 23.95 -7.41 -2.80
N ARG A 195 24.49 -6.37 -3.45
CA ARG A 195 25.89 -6.38 -3.90
C ARG A 195 26.85 -6.51 -2.72
N MET A 196 26.62 -5.79 -1.63
CA MET A 196 27.47 -5.93 -0.43
C MET A 196 27.42 -7.36 0.14
N LEU A 197 26.25 -8.00 0.17
CA LEU A 197 26.12 -9.40 0.57
C LEU A 197 26.88 -10.35 -0.35
N HIS A 198 26.86 -10.11 -1.68
CA HIS A 198 27.65 -10.89 -2.64
C HIS A 198 29.15 -10.79 -2.36
N GLU A 199 29.65 -9.58 -2.10
CA GLU A 199 31.05 -9.36 -1.71
C GLU A 199 31.39 -10.10 -0.42
N TYR A 200 30.52 -10.03 0.60
CA TYR A 200 30.77 -10.73 1.87
C TYR A 200 30.76 -12.26 1.72
N GLU A 201 29.86 -12.82 0.90
CA GLU A 201 29.85 -14.26 0.58
C GLU A 201 31.12 -14.70 -0.14
N ALA A 202 31.58 -13.90 -1.10
CA ALA A 202 32.80 -14.19 -1.84
C ALA A 202 34.04 -14.07 -0.94
N ASP A 203 34.13 -13.01 -0.12
CA ASP A 203 35.20 -12.79 0.86
C ASP A 203 35.26 -13.94 1.88
N GLU A 204 34.11 -14.31 2.47
CA GLU A 204 34.02 -15.44 3.41
C GLU A 204 34.51 -16.74 2.77
N ALA A 205 34.07 -17.04 1.55
CA ALA A 205 34.46 -18.27 0.86
C ALA A 205 35.94 -18.30 0.44
N VAL A 206 36.58 -17.16 0.23
CA VAL A 206 38.03 -17.05 0.00
C VAL A 206 38.80 -17.35 1.28
N LEU A 207 38.39 -16.76 2.41
CA LEU A 207 39.01 -16.99 3.72
C LEU A 207 38.83 -18.44 4.18
N ASP A 208 37.66 -19.05 3.93
CA ASP A 208 37.38 -20.45 4.25
C ASP A 208 38.29 -21.44 3.47
N LYS A 209 38.89 -21.00 2.36
CA LYS A 209 39.89 -21.78 1.61
C LYS A 209 41.31 -21.65 2.17
N GLY A 210 41.51 -20.94 3.28
CA GLY A 210 42.78 -20.84 3.99
C GLY A 210 43.69 -19.71 3.52
N ILE A 211 43.18 -18.74 2.75
CA ILE A 211 43.92 -17.52 2.40
C ILE A 211 44.06 -16.65 3.65
N ASP A 212 45.26 -16.14 3.91
CA ASP A 212 45.50 -15.23 5.04
C ASP A 212 44.66 -13.95 4.91
N ALA A 213 43.89 -13.65 5.97
CA ALA A 213 42.97 -12.53 5.97
C ALA A 213 43.67 -11.17 5.85
N SER A 214 44.86 -11.02 6.41
CA SER A 214 45.59 -9.75 6.40
C SER A 214 46.18 -9.47 5.02
N GLN A 215 46.79 -10.48 4.41
CA GLN A 215 47.29 -10.39 3.03
C GLN A 215 46.17 -10.09 2.05
N TYR A 216 45.04 -10.78 2.19
CA TYR A 216 43.88 -10.56 1.33
C TYR A 216 43.27 -9.16 1.50
N GLN A 217 43.09 -8.69 2.74
CA GLN A 217 42.60 -7.33 3.00
C GLN A 217 43.54 -6.26 2.43
N LEU A 218 44.86 -6.43 2.56
CA LEU A 218 45.84 -5.51 1.99
C LEU A 218 45.80 -5.50 0.46
N LEU A 219 45.61 -6.66 -0.17
CA LEU A 219 45.41 -6.78 -1.62
C LEU A 219 44.18 -5.97 -2.06
N LEU A 220 43.05 -6.14 -1.38
CA LEU A 220 41.82 -5.39 -1.69
C LEU A 220 42.01 -3.87 -1.53
N VAL A 221 42.73 -3.43 -0.49
CA VAL A 221 43.07 -2.02 -0.29
C VAL A 221 43.94 -1.51 -1.43
N ARG A 222 45.03 -2.20 -1.78
CA ARG A 222 45.90 -1.81 -2.90
C ARG A 222 45.13 -1.71 -4.22
N LYS A 223 44.26 -2.69 -4.49
CA LYS A 223 43.45 -2.71 -5.71
C LYS A 223 42.42 -1.57 -5.76
N ALA A 224 41.82 -1.22 -4.62
CA ALA A 224 40.85 -0.13 -4.53
C ALA A 224 41.52 1.26 -4.56
N VAL A 225 42.75 1.38 -4.05
CA VAL A 225 43.51 2.64 -4.04
C VAL A 225 44.06 2.95 -5.44
N GLY A 226 44.48 1.93 -6.20
CA GLY A 226 45.13 2.11 -7.49
C GLY A 226 46.46 2.88 -7.38
N ASP A 227 47.21 2.96 -8.48
CA ASP A 227 48.60 3.47 -8.45
C ASP A 227 48.73 5.00 -8.69
N ARG A 228 47.72 5.84 -8.36
CA ARG A 228 47.77 7.33 -8.53
C ARG A 228 46.91 8.08 -7.50
N ARG A 229 47.39 9.06 -6.71
CA ARG A 229 48.00 10.40 -6.97
C ARG A 229 47.07 11.56 -7.39
N PHE A 230 45.76 11.50 -7.17
CA PHE A 230 44.88 12.67 -7.37
C PHE A 230 44.01 12.99 -6.15
N LEU A 231 44.35 14.09 -5.46
CA LEU A 231 43.76 14.57 -4.19
C LEU A 231 42.39 15.27 -4.35
N ILE A 232 41.92 15.51 -5.57
CA ILE A 232 40.67 16.27 -5.85
C ILE A 232 39.55 15.35 -6.36
N ALA A 233 39.85 14.11 -6.73
CA ALA A 233 38.83 13.15 -7.11
C ALA A 233 38.27 12.45 -5.87
N ASN A 234 36.98 12.63 -5.59
CA ASN A 234 36.23 11.91 -4.56
C ASN A 234 35.91 10.48 -5.05
N SER A 235 36.92 9.74 -5.52
CA SER A 235 36.74 8.43 -6.19
C SER A 235 36.71 7.25 -5.23
N PHE A 236 36.81 7.48 -3.93
CA PHE A 236 36.79 6.39 -2.98
C PHE A 236 35.37 6.05 -2.53
N ASN A 237 34.95 4.86 -2.93
CA ASN A 237 33.88 4.10 -2.29
C ASN A 237 34.32 3.60 -0.88
N HIS A 238 34.94 4.47 -0.06
CA HIS A 238 35.57 4.12 1.23
C HIS A 238 34.62 3.32 2.13
N SER A 239 33.32 3.64 2.11
CA SER A 239 32.32 2.95 2.92
C SER A 239 32.16 1.48 2.55
N LYS A 240 32.22 1.12 1.26
CA LYS A 240 32.04 -0.28 0.82
C LYS A 240 33.24 -1.16 1.13
N LEU A 241 34.45 -0.71 0.80
CA LEU A 241 35.67 -1.44 1.14
C LEU A 241 35.82 -1.55 2.67
N LYS A 242 35.59 -0.46 3.40
CA LYS A 242 35.57 -0.48 4.87
C LYS A 242 34.58 -1.50 5.40
N ASN A 243 33.38 -1.59 4.82
CA ASN A 243 32.38 -2.56 5.23
C ASN A 243 32.82 -4.02 4.97
N ARG A 244 33.46 -4.30 3.82
CA ARG A 244 34.06 -5.62 3.53
C ARG A 244 35.11 -6.00 4.59
N ILE A 245 36.07 -5.10 4.86
CA ILE A 245 37.12 -5.31 5.86
C ILE A 245 36.53 -5.52 7.25
N ASN A 246 35.58 -4.68 7.67
CA ASN A 246 34.92 -4.79 8.96
C ASN A 246 34.18 -6.12 9.10
N MET A 247 33.46 -6.57 8.06
CA MET A 247 32.74 -7.85 8.11
C MET A 247 33.67 -9.07 8.10
N MET A 248 34.85 -8.99 7.47
CA MET A 248 35.88 -10.04 7.57
C MET A 248 36.50 -10.13 8.97
N GLN A 249 36.62 -9.02 9.70
CA GLN A 249 37.17 -8.97 11.06
C GLN A 249 36.12 -9.28 12.13
N LYS A 250 34.84 -9.32 11.75
CA LYS A 250 33.72 -9.47 12.68
C LYS A 250 33.60 -10.90 13.20
N ILE A 251 33.44 -11.03 14.51
CA ILE A 251 33.12 -12.32 15.15
C ILE A 251 31.79 -12.84 14.60
N LYS A 252 31.73 -14.15 14.27
CA LYS A 252 30.54 -14.79 13.74
C LYS A 252 29.36 -14.62 14.69
N THR A 253 28.20 -14.31 14.13
CA THR A 253 26.95 -14.10 14.86
C THR A 253 26.45 -15.44 15.39
N VAL A 254 25.98 -15.47 16.64
CA VAL A 254 25.44 -16.69 17.25
C VAL A 254 24.18 -17.17 16.51
N LYS A 255 24.01 -18.50 16.43
CA LYS A 255 22.90 -19.12 15.67
C LYS A 255 21.51 -18.71 16.18
N TRP A 256 21.36 -18.39 17.47
CA TRP A 256 20.09 -17.92 18.06
C TRP A 256 19.59 -16.59 17.48
N ALA A 257 20.48 -15.77 16.91
CA ALA A 257 20.05 -14.57 16.19
C ALA A 257 19.12 -14.90 15.00
N ARG A 258 19.10 -16.17 14.52
CA ARG A 258 18.17 -16.66 13.50
C ARG A 258 16.70 -16.70 13.95
N LEU A 259 16.42 -16.61 15.25
CA LEU A 259 15.05 -16.51 15.74
C LEU A 259 14.45 -15.12 15.57
N ALA A 260 15.27 -14.06 15.49
CA ALA A 260 14.79 -12.72 15.18
C ALA A 260 14.06 -12.65 13.81
N TYR A 261 14.30 -13.63 12.94
CA TYR A 261 13.65 -13.74 11.63
C TYR A 261 12.24 -14.33 11.72
N LEU A 262 11.84 -14.94 12.85
CA LEU A 262 10.42 -15.25 13.10
C LEU A 262 9.58 -13.96 13.17
N ALA A 263 10.19 -12.81 13.47
CA ALA A 263 9.51 -11.52 13.39
C ALA A 263 9.12 -11.12 11.95
N CYS A 264 9.57 -11.83 10.92
CA CYS A 264 9.03 -11.71 9.56
C CYS A 264 7.58 -12.20 9.46
N LEU A 265 7.17 -13.17 10.29
CA LEU A 265 5.83 -13.78 10.24
C LEU A 265 4.70 -12.76 10.53
N PRO A 266 4.75 -11.94 11.60
CA PRO A 266 3.73 -10.91 11.83
C PRO A 266 3.74 -9.83 10.74
N LEU A 267 4.89 -9.50 10.16
CA LEU A 267 4.96 -8.56 9.03
C LEU A 267 4.30 -9.13 7.78
N LEU A 268 4.52 -10.40 7.46
CA LEU A 268 3.84 -11.09 6.36
C LEU A 268 2.34 -11.16 6.62
N PHE A 269 1.91 -11.49 7.84
CA PHE A 269 0.50 -11.54 8.23
C PHE A 269 -0.18 -10.17 8.11
N GLY A 270 0.41 -9.11 8.67
CA GLY A 270 -0.11 -7.75 8.55
C GLY A 270 -0.17 -7.27 7.10
N SER A 271 0.82 -7.63 6.28
CA SER A 271 0.84 -7.33 4.84
C SER A 271 -0.29 -8.02 4.08
N LEU A 272 -0.64 -9.26 4.47
CA LEU A 272 -1.77 -10.00 3.90
C LEU A 272 -3.10 -9.34 4.27
N CYS A 273 -3.30 -8.96 5.53
CA CYS A 273 -4.50 -8.24 5.98
C CYS A 273 -4.65 -6.90 5.26
N PHE A 274 -3.57 -6.13 5.10
CA PHE A 274 -3.57 -4.84 4.38
C PHE A 274 -3.98 -5.00 2.90
N CYS A 275 -3.54 -6.08 2.25
CA CYS A 275 -3.93 -6.34 0.87
C CYS A 275 -5.39 -6.80 0.73
N SER A 276 -5.95 -7.41 1.77
CA SER A 276 -7.35 -7.85 1.84
C SER A 276 -8.33 -6.74 2.21
N GLY A 277 -7.94 -5.76 3.03
CA GLY A 277 -8.82 -4.69 3.52
C GLY A 277 -9.11 -3.55 2.54
N GLY A 278 -8.70 -3.69 1.27
CA GLY A 278 -8.86 -2.65 0.24
C GLY A 278 -10.23 -2.68 -0.44
N GLY A 279 -11.29 -2.54 0.33
CA GLY A 279 -12.68 -2.51 -0.11
C GLY A 279 -13.55 -1.59 0.76
N ASN A 280 -13.07 -0.37 1.01
CA ASN A 280 -13.89 0.80 1.36
C ASN A 280 -12.98 2.03 1.32
N GLU A 281 -12.77 2.57 0.12
CA GLU A 281 -12.28 3.94 -0.01
C GLU A 281 -13.46 4.87 0.29
N SER A 282 -13.48 5.36 1.54
CA SER A 282 -14.11 6.63 1.89
C SER A 282 -13.52 7.71 0.98
N ALA A 283 -14.33 8.21 0.05
CA ALA A 283 -14.01 9.35 -0.77
C ALA A 283 -14.21 10.63 0.06
N ALA A 284 -13.11 11.29 0.41
CA ALA A 284 -13.11 12.67 0.88
C ALA A 284 -13.61 13.61 -0.25
N PRO A 285 -14.34 14.70 0.07
CA PRO A 285 -15.01 15.52 -0.92
C PRO A 285 -14.00 16.42 -1.65
N ALA A 286 -13.92 16.28 -2.97
CA ALA A 286 -13.21 17.22 -3.83
C ALA A 286 -14.17 18.37 -4.21
N ALA A 287 -13.64 19.58 -4.07
CA ALA A 287 -14.28 20.86 -4.35
C ALA A 287 -14.66 21.04 -5.83
N GLY A 288 -15.76 21.78 -6.03
CA GLY A 288 -16.08 22.60 -7.21
C GLY A 288 -16.32 21.86 -8.54
N GLU A 289 -17.54 21.88 -9.06
CA GLU A 289 -17.98 22.84 -10.09
C GLU A 289 -19.28 22.44 -10.80
N GLU A 290 -20.03 23.49 -11.11
CA GLU A 290 -21.00 23.73 -12.20
C GLU A 290 -22.32 22.96 -12.29
N VAL A 291 -23.37 23.76 -12.10
CA VAL A 291 -24.80 23.54 -12.32
C VAL A 291 -25.10 23.37 -13.80
N SER A 292 -25.95 22.41 -14.16
CA SER A 292 -26.70 22.44 -15.41
C SER A 292 -28.18 22.14 -15.15
N ASP A 293 -29.02 23.02 -15.68
CA ASP A 293 -30.49 23.01 -15.63
C ASP A 293 -31.08 21.71 -16.21
N ALA A 294 -31.75 20.91 -15.36
CA ALA A 294 -32.80 19.99 -15.79
C ALA A 294 -33.70 19.62 -14.61
N GLY A 295 -35.01 19.70 -14.83
CA GLY A 295 -36.05 19.60 -13.81
C GLY A 295 -36.07 18.30 -13.01
N TRP A 296 -36.67 18.43 -11.82
CA TRP A 296 -36.93 17.41 -10.81
C TRP A 296 -37.42 16.06 -11.38
N PRO A 297 -36.72 14.95 -11.11
CA PRO A 297 -37.32 13.62 -11.14
C PRO A 297 -38.10 13.39 -9.85
N ASN A 298 -39.39 13.14 -9.98
CA ASN A 298 -40.22 12.57 -8.90
C ASN A 298 -39.84 11.09 -8.75
N GLU A 299 -38.88 10.76 -7.89
CA GLU A 299 -38.75 9.45 -7.22
C GLU A 299 -37.51 9.48 -6.31
N ILE A 300 -37.73 9.51 -4.99
CA ILE A 300 -36.67 9.52 -3.98
C ILE A 300 -36.54 8.09 -3.42
N GLU A 301 -35.49 7.36 -3.83
CA GLU A 301 -35.11 6.09 -3.21
C GLU A 301 -34.12 6.31 -2.06
N GLY A 302 -34.55 5.96 -0.84
CA GLY A 302 -33.68 5.45 0.22
C GLY A 302 -33.11 6.48 1.19
N VAL A 303 -33.96 7.00 2.09
CA VAL A 303 -33.48 7.47 3.40
C VAL A 303 -33.82 6.37 4.41
N ALA A 304 -32.81 5.75 5.02
CA ALA A 304 -33.02 4.76 6.06
C ALA A 304 -32.95 5.46 7.42
N ALA A 305 -33.99 5.33 8.24
CA ALA A 305 -33.93 5.68 9.66
C ALA A 305 -33.00 4.67 10.35
N VAL A 306 -31.92 5.14 10.97
CA VAL A 306 -30.95 4.26 11.65
C VAL A 306 -31.16 4.41 13.15
N ALA A 307 -31.37 3.28 13.83
CA ALA A 307 -31.33 3.20 15.29
C ALA A 307 -29.93 3.62 15.76
N TYR A 308 -29.81 4.72 16.50
CA TYR A 308 -28.50 5.17 16.99
C TYR A 308 -28.25 4.60 18.39
N GLY A 309 -27.39 3.58 18.46
CA GLY A 309 -26.81 3.11 19.72
C GLY A 309 -25.66 4.02 20.14
N GLY A 310 -25.98 5.12 20.82
CA GLY A 310 -25.01 6.03 21.44
C GLY A 310 -25.12 5.97 22.96
N ALA A 311 -24.00 5.84 23.66
CA ALA A 311 -23.96 5.82 25.12
C ALA A 311 -24.59 7.10 25.70
N ALA A 312 -25.62 6.94 26.54
CA ALA A 312 -26.32 8.02 27.21
C ALA A 312 -25.37 8.82 28.12
N GLU A 313 -25.24 10.11 27.85
CA GLU A 313 -24.81 11.11 28.84
C GLU A 313 -26.09 11.57 29.58
N GLU A 314 -26.06 11.55 30.92
CA GLU A 314 -27.22 11.83 31.78
C GLU A 314 -27.79 13.25 31.56
N PRO A 315 -29.12 13.44 31.47
CA PRO A 315 -29.70 14.77 31.34
C PRO A 315 -29.85 15.47 32.70
N GLU A 316 -29.50 16.76 32.71
CA GLU A 316 -29.82 17.74 33.76
C GLU A 316 -31.35 17.83 34.01
N PRO A 317 -31.80 18.18 35.24
CA PRO A 317 -33.14 17.89 35.71
C PRO A 317 -34.16 18.97 35.32
N GLY A 318 -35.22 18.59 34.62
CA GLY A 318 -36.40 19.46 34.49
C GLY A 318 -37.47 18.97 33.50
N LEU A 319 -38.64 18.61 34.05
CA LEU A 319 -39.94 18.34 33.41
C LEU A 319 -40.21 16.93 32.81
N THR A 320 -40.67 16.05 33.71
CA THR A 320 -41.87 15.19 33.62
C THR A 320 -42.16 14.45 32.31
N THR A 321 -41.72 13.19 32.17
CA THR A 321 -42.44 11.94 32.56
C THR A 321 -41.53 10.80 32.09
N ASP A 322 -40.72 10.25 33.00
CA ASP A 322 -39.59 9.37 32.68
C ASP A 322 -40.04 8.00 32.16
N GLU A 323 -40.24 7.92 30.85
CA GLU A 323 -40.27 6.66 30.13
C GLU A 323 -38.86 6.37 29.61
N LYS A 324 -38.23 5.31 30.14
CA LYS A 324 -36.88 4.88 29.78
C LYS A 324 -36.88 4.47 28.29
N ALA A 325 -36.21 5.26 27.45
CA ALA A 325 -36.11 4.98 26.02
C ALA A 325 -35.06 3.88 25.77
N TYR A 326 -35.35 2.99 24.82
CA TYR A 326 -34.43 1.96 24.37
C TYR A 326 -33.67 2.45 23.13
N ASP A 327 -32.35 2.25 23.11
CA ASP A 327 -31.47 2.74 22.04
C ASP A 327 -31.11 1.65 21.02
N ASN A 328 -31.46 0.39 21.30
CA ASN A 328 -31.11 -0.76 20.48
C ASN A 328 -32.36 -1.46 19.93
N LEU A 329 -32.56 -1.37 18.62
CA LEU A 329 -33.70 -1.98 17.93
C LEU A 329 -33.73 -3.51 18.04
N ALA A 330 -32.59 -4.16 18.30
CA ALA A 330 -32.50 -5.62 18.44
C ALA A 330 -33.13 -6.16 19.74
N ASP A 331 -33.36 -5.29 20.73
CA ASP A 331 -33.96 -5.66 22.02
C ASP A 331 -35.50 -5.60 21.98
N LEU A 332 -36.08 -5.16 20.86
CA LEU A 332 -37.53 -5.03 20.65
C LEU A 332 -38.10 -6.32 20.04
N GLU A 333 -39.25 -6.77 20.55
CA GLU A 333 -40.02 -7.86 19.91
C GLU A 333 -40.70 -7.37 18.63
N THR A 334 -41.18 -6.12 18.64
CA THR A 334 -41.68 -5.44 17.45
C THR A 334 -41.07 -4.06 17.33
N ALA A 335 -40.51 -3.75 16.16
CA ALA A 335 -39.99 -2.43 15.86
C ALA A 335 -41.14 -1.42 15.68
N PRO A 336 -40.94 -0.13 16.03
CA PRO A 336 -41.91 0.92 15.73
C PRO A 336 -42.23 0.97 14.24
N LYS A 337 -43.46 1.33 13.87
CA LYS A 337 -43.89 1.43 12.47
C LYS A 337 -44.46 2.80 12.18
N PHE A 338 -43.99 3.42 11.11
CA PHE A 338 -44.55 4.67 10.62
C PHE A 338 -45.73 4.37 9.70
N ASN A 339 -46.93 4.89 10.01
CA ASN A 339 -48.16 4.66 9.23
C ASN A 339 -48.47 3.16 8.93
N GLY A 340 -48.06 2.25 9.82
CA GLY A 340 -48.22 0.80 9.63
C GLY A 340 -47.20 0.14 8.69
N GLY A 341 -46.32 0.91 8.06
CA GLY A 341 -45.24 0.47 7.18
C GLY A 341 -43.91 0.25 7.92
N ASP A 342 -42.80 0.40 7.19
CA ASP A 342 -41.44 0.26 7.70
C ASP A 342 -40.92 1.62 8.22
N PRO A 343 -40.02 1.68 9.22
CA PRO A 343 -39.37 2.92 9.65
C PRO A 343 -38.73 3.75 8.52
N SER A 344 -38.33 3.12 7.42
CA SER A 344 -37.83 3.79 6.21
C SER A 344 -38.87 4.64 5.47
N ASP A 345 -40.17 4.39 5.66
CA ASP A 345 -41.23 5.19 5.05
C ASP A 345 -41.36 6.59 5.69
N PHE A 346 -40.94 6.74 6.95
CA PHE A 346 -40.85 8.06 7.60
C PHE A 346 -39.95 9.01 6.82
N ALA A 347 -38.89 8.45 6.25
CA ALA A 347 -37.87 9.24 5.61
C ALA A 347 -38.31 9.76 4.23
N LYS A 348 -39.21 9.04 3.56
CA LYS A 348 -39.94 9.53 2.39
C LYS A 348 -40.89 10.66 2.77
N TRP A 349 -41.64 10.47 3.87
CA TRP A 349 -42.55 11.49 4.37
C TRP A 349 -41.81 12.80 4.72
N VAL A 350 -40.65 12.71 5.38
CA VAL A 350 -39.80 13.87 5.65
C VAL A 350 -39.40 14.55 4.34
N ALA A 351 -38.98 13.81 3.32
CA ALA A 351 -38.59 14.39 2.03
C ALA A 351 -39.75 15.11 1.31
N GLU A 352 -40.98 14.61 1.44
CA GLU A 352 -42.18 15.24 0.87
C GLU A 352 -42.59 16.52 1.60
N HIS A 353 -42.30 16.63 2.90
CA HIS A 353 -42.69 17.75 3.75
C HIS A 353 -41.54 18.73 4.04
N LEU A 354 -40.34 18.45 3.48
CA LEU A 354 -39.15 19.27 3.64
C LEU A 354 -39.21 20.53 2.76
N ILE A 355 -39.10 21.69 3.40
CA ILE A 355 -39.09 23.00 2.75
C ILE A 355 -37.69 23.57 2.82
N TYR A 356 -36.97 23.54 1.70
CA TYR A 356 -35.65 24.17 1.66
C TYR A 356 -35.78 25.71 1.85
N PRO A 357 -35.24 26.29 2.94
CA PRO A 357 -35.40 27.71 3.26
C PRO A 357 -34.84 28.61 2.17
N GLN A 358 -35.62 29.62 1.74
CA GLN A 358 -35.23 30.48 0.62
C GLN A 358 -33.89 31.19 0.87
N ALA A 359 -33.65 31.69 2.09
CA ALA A 359 -32.38 32.31 2.47
C ALA A 359 -31.18 31.35 2.34
N ALA A 360 -31.37 30.05 2.59
CA ALA A 360 -30.33 29.04 2.42
C ALA A 360 -30.10 28.69 0.94
N ARG A 361 -31.16 28.72 0.12
CA ARG A 361 -31.05 28.58 -1.35
C ARG A 361 -30.27 29.74 -1.95
N ASP A 362 -30.63 30.97 -1.59
CA ASP A 362 -30.00 32.19 -2.10
C ASP A 362 -28.50 32.24 -1.72
N ALA A 363 -28.17 31.75 -0.53
CA ALA A 363 -26.79 31.64 -0.03
C ALA A 363 -26.03 30.39 -0.52
N LYS A 364 -26.66 29.52 -1.33
CA LYS A 364 -26.10 28.23 -1.82
C LYS A 364 -25.56 27.33 -0.69
N VAL A 365 -26.22 27.35 0.47
CA VAL A 365 -25.81 26.57 1.64
C VAL A 365 -26.47 25.20 1.58
N GLY A 366 -25.70 24.12 1.48
CA GLY A 366 -26.16 22.73 1.54
C GLY A 366 -25.30 21.87 2.48
N GLY A 367 -25.77 20.66 2.81
CA GLY A 367 -25.05 19.73 3.67
C GLY A 367 -25.94 18.68 4.32
N ARG A 368 -25.38 17.91 5.24
CA ARG A 368 -26.06 16.81 5.95
C ARG A 368 -26.33 17.19 7.40
N VAL A 369 -27.60 17.34 7.76
CA VAL A 369 -28.07 17.56 9.13
C VAL A 369 -28.54 16.22 9.70
N VAL A 370 -28.19 15.92 10.95
CA VAL A 370 -28.66 14.69 11.62
C VAL A 370 -29.53 15.08 12.81
N VAL A 371 -30.78 14.60 12.80
CA VAL A 371 -31.75 14.85 13.86
C VAL A 371 -32.01 13.56 14.64
N SER A 372 -31.90 13.64 15.96
CA SER A 372 -32.33 12.61 16.91
C SER A 372 -33.72 12.93 17.43
N PHE A 373 -34.54 11.92 17.66
CA PHE A 373 -35.88 12.08 18.21
C PHE A 373 -36.32 10.81 18.95
N LYS A 374 -37.20 10.98 19.94
CA LYS A 374 -37.80 9.90 20.73
C LYS A 374 -39.19 9.59 20.21
N ILE A 375 -39.49 8.32 19.97
CA ILE A 375 -40.86 7.83 19.78
C ILE A 375 -41.32 7.31 21.14
N ASN A 376 -42.36 7.90 21.72
CA ASN A 376 -42.91 7.49 23.02
C ASN A 376 -43.75 6.21 22.93
N SER A 377 -44.10 5.61 24.06
CA SER A 377 -44.98 4.43 24.08
C SER A 377 -46.41 4.70 23.59
N ASP A 378 -46.82 5.96 23.46
CA ASP A 378 -48.08 6.38 22.85
C ASP A 378 -47.97 6.61 21.33
N GLY A 379 -46.77 6.47 20.76
CA GLY A 379 -46.50 6.68 19.34
C GLY A 379 -46.10 8.11 18.96
N ARG A 380 -46.17 9.07 19.88
CA ARG A 380 -45.83 10.47 19.59
C ARG A 380 -44.34 10.70 19.54
N VAL A 381 -43.91 11.61 18.67
CA VAL A 381 -42.52 12.07 18.61
C VAL A 381 -42.28 13.18 19.64
N SER A 382 -41.23 13.04 20.46
CA SER A 382 -40.73 14.05 21.39
C SER A 382 -39.20 14.11 21.38
N ASP A 383 -38.60 15.01 22.17
CA ASP A 383 -37.15 15.13 22.35
C ASP A 383 -36.36 15.25 21.03
N VAL A 384 -36.92 16.03 20.09
CA VAL A 384 -36.30 16.29 18.78
C VAL A 384 -35.09 17.21 18.98
N THR A 385 -33.90 16.66 18.77
CA THR A 385 -32.61 17.31 19.03
C THR A 385 -31.65 17.11 17.86
N LEU A 386 -30.67 18.01 17.74
CA LEU A 386 -29.69 17.98 16.67
C LEU A 386 -28.45 17.19 17.11
N LEU A 387 -28.05 16.16 16.33
CA LEU A 387 -26.79 15.45 16.55
C LEU A 387 -25.65 16.03 15.72
N GLU A 388 -25.95 16.53 14.52
CA GLU A 388 -24.96 17.09 13.61
C GLU A 388 -25.56 18.33 12.92
N SER A 389 -24.93 19.48 13.16
CA SER A 389 -25.31 20.79 12.60
C SER A 389 -24.51 21.11 11.35
N VAL A 390 -25.14 21.77 10.40
CA VAL A 390 -24.47 22.36 9.23
C VAL A 390 -24.67 23.86 9.18
N ASN A 391 -25.92 24.30 9.32
CA ASN A 391 -26.28 25.71 9.21
C ASN A 391 -27.61 25.96 9.89
N GLU A 392 -27.71 27.03 10.67
CA GLU A 392 -28.89 27.38 11.47
C GLU A 392 -30.20 27.37 10.66
N LEU A 393 -30.16 27.78 9.38
CA LEU A 393 -31.34 27.79 8.52
C LEU A 393 -31.81 26.37 8.17
N LEU A 394 -30.88 25.47 7.88
CA LEU A 394 -31.17 24.08 7.53
C LEU A 394 -31.53 23.27 8.77
N ASP A 395 -30.88 23.56 9.88
CA ASP A 395 -31.12 22.93 11.18
C ASP A 395 -32.54 23.24 11.67
N ALA A 396 -32.99 24.50 11.54
CA ALA A 396 -34.35 24.91 11.91
C ALA A 396 -35.43 24.16 11.10
N GLU A 397 -35.20 23.98 9.79
CA GLU A 397 -36.12 23.22 8.95
C GLU A 397 -36.12 21.72 9.28
N ALA A 398 -34.94 21.15 9.50
CA ALA A 398 -34.79 19.75 9.88
C ALA A 398 -35.49 19.44 11.21
N LEU A 399 -35.40 20.34 12.20
CA LEU A 399 -36.11 20.21 13.47
C LEU A 399 -37.63 20.36 13.29
N ARG A 400 -38.08 21.32 12.47
CA ARG A 400 -39.51 21.55 12.18
C ARG A 400 -40.17 20.31 11.58
N VAL A 401 -39.60 19.77 10.49
CA VAL A 401 -40.21 18.65 9.76
C VAL A 401 -40.28 17.38 10.62
N VAL A 402 -39.26 17.09 11.43
CA VAL A 402 -39.26 15.92 12.33
C VAL A 402 -40.24 16.12 13.49
N SER A 403 -40.37 17.34 14.01
CA SER A 403 -41.33 17.67 15.07
C SER A 403 -42.80 17.59 14.61
N GLU A 404 -43.06 17.75 13.32
CA GLU A 404 -44.40 17.63 12.71
C GLU A 404 -44.77 16.19 12.31
N SER A 405 -43.94 15.22 12.69
CA SER A 405 -44.20 13.80 12.43
C SER A 405 -45.60 13.38 12.90
N PRO A 406 -46.37 12.65 12.08
CA PRO A 406 -47.55 11.91 12.52
C PRO A 406 -47.24 10.90 13.62
N ASP A 407 -48.28 10.45 14.31
CA ASP A 407 -48.17 9.41 15.34
C ASP A 407 -47.71 8.07 14.74
N TRP A 408 -46.71 7.46 15.38
CA TRP A 408 -46.18 6.15 15.03
C TRP A 408 -46.94 5.04 15.75
N ILE A 409 -46.83 3.82 15.24
CA ILE A 409 -47.14 2.64 16.02
C ILE A 409 -45.89 2.34 16.86
N PRO A 410 -45.97 2.37 18.21
CA PRO A 410 -44.82 2.17 19.08
C PRO A 410 -44.29 0.74 18.99
N GLY A 411 -42.99 0.58 19.27
CA GLY A 411 -42.37 -0.74 19.40
C GLY A 411 -42.77 -1.41 20.71
N THR A 412 -42.66 -2.74 20.78
CA THR A 412 -43.06 -3.50 21.99
C THR A 412 -41.96 -4.41 22.54
N ILE A 413 -41.91 -4.53 23.86
CA ILE A 413 -41.14 -5.56 24.59
C ILE A 413 -42.10 -6.28 25.54
N GLY A 414 -42.16 -7.61 25.49
CA GLY A 414 -43.10 -8.40 26.28
C GLY A 414 -44.56 -7.99 26.06
N GLY A 415 -44.90 -7.61 24.82
CA GLY A 415 -46.23 -7.11 24.44
C GLY A 415 -46.65 -5.74 25.02
N LYS A 416 -45.76 -5.01 25.69
CA LYS A 416 -46.01 -3.64 26.18
C LYS A 416 -45.32 -2.62 25.28
N PRO A 417 -45.98 -1.50 24.94
CA PRO A 417 -45.36 -0.44 24.17
C PRO A 417 -44.24 0.23 24.97
N VAL A 418 -43.13 0.55 24.30
CA VAL A 418 -41.95 1.18 24.90
C VAL A 418 -41.47 2.35 24.05
N ALA A 419 -40.83 3.32 24.70
CA ALA A 419 -40.20 4.43 24.01
C ALA A 419 -38.87 4.03 23.36
N VAL A 420 -38.56 4.59 22.19
CA VAL A 420 -37.37 4.23 21.39
C VAL A 420 -36.73 5.49 20.78
N MET A 421 -35.40 5.58 20.82
CA MET A 421 -34.65 6.67 20.18
C MET A 421 -34.30 6.36 18.73
N PHE A 422 -34.49 7.34 17.84
CA PHE A 422 -34.14 7.26 16.42
C PHE A 422 -33.30 8.45 15.99
N ALA A 423 -32.48 8.23 14.95
CA ALA A 423 -31.80 9.31 14.25
C ALA A 423 -32.05 9.24 12.73
N ILE A 424 -32.28 10.40 12.12
CA ILE A 424 -32.47 10.54 10.68
C ILE A 424 -31.46 11.55 10.09
N PRO A 425 -30.65 11.13 9.09
CA PRO A 425 -29.85 12.05 8.32
C PRO A 425 -30.68 12.71 7.20
N ILE A 426 -30.75 14.04 7.19
CA ILE A 426 -31.40 14.85 6.16
C ILE A 426 -30.33 15.56 5.35
N VAL A 427 -30.33 15.37 4.03
CA VAL A 427 -29.33 15.94 3.12
C VAL A 427 -29.97 17.04 2.29
N PHE A 428 -29.53 18.28 2.50
CA PHE A 428 -29.91 19.44 1.70
C PHE A 428 -28.94 19.59 0.54
N ARG A 429 -29.47 19.53 -0.69
CA ARG A 429 -28.71 19.81 -1.92
C ARG A 429 -29.33 21.01 -2.62
N VAL A 430 -28.53 22.05 -2.84
CA VAL A 430 -28.91 23.18 -3.69
C VAL A 430 -28.81 22.72 -5.14
N ALA A 431 -29.87 22.92 -5.92
CA ALA A 431 -29.88 22.69 -7.36
C ALA A 431 -29.05 23.74 -8.11
#